data_AF-A0A5C6CFP8-F1
#
_entry.id   AF-A0A5C6CFP8-F1
#
_cell.length_a   1.000
_cell.length_b   1.000
_cell.length_c   1.000
_cell.angle_alpha   90.00
_cell.angle_beta   90.00
_cell.angle_gamma   90.00
#
_symmetry.space_group_name_H-M   'P 1'
#
loop_
_entity.id
_entity.type
_entity.pdbx_description
1 polymer ?
#
loop_
_entity_poly.entity_id
_entity_poly.type
_entity_poly.pdbx_seq_one_letter_code
_entity_poly.pdbx_strand_id
1 'polypeptide(L)' 'MAKVVYAPEADDDLESIVDYIARDKPQAARDWLMELRTTCETIATQPGVGEERKGFGISGCKSFSVGQYVIFF' A
#
# COMPACT_ATOMS: atom_id res chain seq x y z
N MET A 1 8.58 -17.47 -3.93
CA MET A 1 7.57 -16.53 -3.40
C MET A 1 7.72 -15.21 -4.14
N ALA A 2 6.63 -14.53 -4.47
CA ALA A 2 6.72 -13.17 -5.01
C ALA A 2 7.34 -12.25 -3.95
N LYS A 3 8.16 -11.30 -4.39
CA LYS A 3 8.85 -10.34 -3.51
C LYS A 3 8.16 -8.98 -3.66
N VAL A 4 7.78 -8.37 -2.55
CA VAL A 4 7.31 -6.99 -2.54
C VAL A 4 8.49 -6.05 -2.82
N VAL A 5 8.31 -5.14 -3.77
CA VAL A 5 9.24 -4.07 -4.10
C VAL A 5 8.43 -2.78 -4.16
N TYR A 6 8.88 -1.75 -3.44
CA TYR A 6 8.26 -0.44 -3.43
C TYR A 6 8.92 0.44 -4.49
N ALA A 7 8.10 1.21 -5.21
CA ALA A 7 8.61 2.31 -6.03
C ALA A 7 9.11 3.44 -5.11
N PRO A 8 10.06 4.28 -5.53
CA PRO A 8 10.52 5.41 -4.73
C PRO A 8 9.37 6.28 -4.22
N GLU A 9 8.38 6.55 -5.07
CA GLU A 9 7.19 7.34 -4.71
C GLU A 9 6.32 6.64 -3.67
N ALA A 10 6.28 5.30 -3.68
CA ALA A 10 5.55 4.53 -2.67
C ALA A 10 6.26 4.54 -1.31
N ASP A 11 7.59 4.59 -1.29
CA ASP A 11 8.35 4.77 -0.04
C ASP A 11 8.08 6.17 0.55
N ASP A 12 8.08 7.22 -0.29
CA ASP A 12 7.74 8.60 0.13
C ASP A 12 6.31 8.70 0.68
N ASP A 13 5.35 8.00 0.06
CA ASP A 13 3.96 7.92 0.54
C ASP A 13 3.89 7.26 1.92
N LEU A 14 4.58 6.14 2.12
CA LEU A 14 4.61 5.44 3.41
C LEU A 14 5.22 6.32 4.51
N GLU A 15 6.31 7.02 4.23
CA GLU A 15 6.93 7.96 5.17
C GLU A 15 5.98 9.10 5.51
N SER A 16 5.38 9.73 4.50
CA SER A 16 4.45 10.85 4.68
C SER A 16 3.20 10.47 5.51
N ILE A 17 2.66 9.27 5.29
CA ILE A 17 1.52 8.74 6.07
C ILE A 17 1.92 8.53 7.53
N VAL A 18 3.06 7.89 7.77
CA VAL A 18 3.55 7.63 9.12
C VAL A 18 3.82 8.93 9.86
N ASP A 19 4.48 9.88 9.22
CA ASP A 19 4.78 11.20 9.79
C ASP A 19 3.52 11.99 10.11
N TYR A 20 2.50 11.92 9.26
CA TYR A 20 1.22 12.57 9.51
C TYR A 20 0.54 12.00 10.76
N ILE A 21 0.42 10.67 10.86
CA ILE A 21 -0.25 10.01 11.99
C ILE A 21 0.57 10.17 13.28
N ALA A 22 1.89 10.08 13.20
CA ALA A 22 2.79 10.11 14.35
C ALA A 22 2.79 11.46 15.09
N ARG A 23 2.37 12.55 14.44
CA ARG A 23 2.19 13.87 15.07
C ARG A 23 1.20 13.83 16.25
N ASP A 24 0.20 12.95 16.19
CA ASP A 24 -0.81 12.78 17.24
C ASP A 24 -0.65 11.43 17.95
N LYS A 25 -0.45 10.35 17.20
CA LYS A 25 -0.49 8.97 17.73
C LYS A 25 0.66 8.11 17.16
N PRO A 26 1.88 8.19 17.72
CA PRO A 26 3.05 7.45 17.23
C PRO A 26 2.87 5.94 17.16
N GLN A 27 2.16 5.34 18.14
CA GLN A 27 1.90 3.91 18.11
C GLN A 27 0.95 3.53 16.97
N ALA A 28 -0.11 4.32 16.74
CA ALA A 28 -1.03 4.09 15.64
C ALA A 28 -0.33 4.20 14.28
N ALA A 29 0.66 5.09 14.13
CA ALA A 29 1.45 5.21 12.91
C ALA A 29 2.24 3.92 12.62
N ARG A 30 2.84 3.31 13.66
CA ARG A 30 3.57 2.03 13.53
C ARG A 30 2.63 0.89 13.18
N ASP A 31 1.50 0.81 13.86
CA ASP A 31 0.50 -0.24 13.63
C ASP A 31 -0.05 -0.13 12.19
N TRP A 32 -0.31 1.10 11.73
CA TRP A 32 -0.77 1.37 10.36
C TRP A 32 0.28 0.99 9.30
N LEU A 33 1.56 1.33 9.51
CA LEU A 33 2.63 0.91 8.60
C LEU A 33 2.73 -0.62 8.51
N MET A 34 2.55 -1.32 9.64
CA MET A 34 2.56 -2.78 9.67
C MET A 34 1.38 -3.35 8.87
N GLU A 35 0.17 -2.79 9.02
CA GLU A 35 -1.01 -3.20 8.27
C GLU A 35 -0.82 -3.05 6.75
N LEU A 36 -0.27 -1.91 6.30
CA LEU A 36 0.03 -1.68 4.89
C LEU A 36 1.06 -2.70 4.35
N ARG A 37 2.15 -2.95 5.09
CA ARG A 37 3.19 -3.91 4.69
C ARG A 37 2.64 -5.34 4.61
N THR A 38 1.87 -5.77 5.60
CA THR A 38 1.23 -7.10 5.61
C THR A 38 0.24 -7.24 4.44
N THR A 39 -0.46 -6.15 4.10
CA THR A 39 -1.35 -6.15 2.94
C THR A 39 -0.57 -6.31 1.63
N CYS A 40 0.55 -5.61 1.45
CA CYS A 40 1.41 -5.78 0.27
C CYS A 40 1.92 -7.22 0.13
N GLU A 41 2.34 -7.86 1.22
CA GLU A 41 2.76 -9.28 1.20
C GLU A 41 1.59 -10.21 0.82
N THR A 42 0.38 -9.91 1.30
CA THR A 42 -0.83 -10.65 0.92
C THR A 42 -1.13 -10.51 -0.57
N ILE A 43 -1.07 -9.28 -1.10
CA ILE A 43 -1.26 -8.99 -2.52
C ILE A 43 -0.21 -9.73 -3.37
N ALA A 44 1.05 -9.77 -2.95
CA ALA A 44 2.12 -10.45 -3.67
C ALA A 44 1.88 -11.97 -3.77
N THR A 45 1.30 -12.58 -2.75
CA THR A 45 0.96 -14.02 -2.75
C THR A 45 -0.39 -14.32 -3.41
N GLN A 46 -1.29 -13.34 -3.50
CA GLN A 46 -2.64 -13.48 -4.03
C GLN A 46 -3.00 -12.33 -4.98
N PRO A 47 -2.35 -12.20 -6.16
CA PRO A 47 -2.53 -11.04 -7.04
C PRO A 47 -3.95 -10.92 -7.64
N GLY A 48 -4.81 -11.93 -7.45
CA GLY A 48 -6.22 -11.91 -7.83
C GLY A 48 -7.11 -11.06 -6.91
N VAL A 49 -6.63 -10.66 -5.73
CA VAL A 49 -7.43 -9.87 -4.76
C VAL A 49 -7.60 -8.40 -5.17
N GLY A 50 -6.76 -7.90 -6.07
CA GLY A 50 -6.85 -6.52 -6.56
C GLY A 50 -7.90 -6.34 -7.65
N GLU A 51 -8.53 -5.17 -7.63
CA GLU A 51 -9.45 -4.71 -8.67
C GLU A 51 -8.65 -4.12 -9.84
N GLU A 52 -8.94 -4.56 -11.07
CA GLU A 52 -8.32 -4.01 -12.28
C GLU A 52 -8.78 -2.57 -12.53
N ARG A 53 -7.83 -1.64 -12.67
CA ARG A 53 -8.11 -0.21 -12.91
C ARG A 53 -8.03 0.13 -14.40
N LYS A 54 -9.08 -0.23 -15.13
CA LYS A 54 -9.24 0.15 -16.54
C LYS A 54 -9.36 1.67 -16.66
N GLY A 55 -8.57 2.28 -17.55
CA GLY A 55 -8.60 3.73 -17.81
C GLY A 55 -7.57 4.57 -17.05
N PHE A 56 -6.74 3.97 -16.19
CA PHE A 56 -5.64 4.67 -15.50
C PHE A 56 -4.40 4.93 -16.38
N GLY A 57 -4.45 4.59 -17.67
CA GLY A 57 -3.32 4.76 -18.59
C GLY A 57 -2.17 3.76 -18.41
N ILE A 58 -2.25 2.87 -17.41
CA ILE A 58 -1.26 1.84 -17.14
C ILE A 58 -1.89 0.46 -17.35
N SER A 59 -1.37 -0.30 -18.31
CA SER A 59 -1.85 -1.65 -18.62
C SER A 59 -1.52 -2.60 -17.47
N GLY A 60 -2.51 -3.35 -17.00
CA GLY A 60 -2.34 -4.34 -15.93
C GLY A 60 -2.33 -3.75 -14.52
N CYS A 61 -2.53 -2.43 -14.37
CA CYS A 61 -2.64 -1.80 -13.05
C CYS A 61 -3.86 -2.32 -12.31
N LYS A 62 -3.62 -2.72 -11.06
CA LYS A 62 -4.61 -3.12 -10.08
C LYS A 62 -4.54 -2.20 -8.88
N SER A 63 -5.59 -2.28 -8.07
CA SER A 63 -5.60 -1.58 -6.80
C SER A 63 -6.25 -2.42 -5.72
N PHE A 64 -5.90 -2.12 -4.47
CA PHE A 64 -6.52 -2.72 -3.29
C PHE A 64 -6.73 -1.65 -2.22
N SER A 65 -7.93 -1.60 -1.64
CA SER A 65 -8.28 -0.59 -0.63
C SER A 65 -7.92 -1.09 0.77
N VAL A 66 -7.29 -0.22 1.57
CA VAL A 66 -6.89 -0.48 2.96
C VAL A 66 -7.32 0.72 3.81
N GLY A 67 -8.40 0.56 4.56
CA GLY A 67 -9.01 1.66 5.31
C GLY A 67 -9.40 2.83 4.40
N GLN A 68 -8.70 3.96 4.55
CA GLN A 68 -8.90 5.18 3.74
C GLN A 68 -7.85 5.38 2.65
N TYR A 69 -6.94 4.41 2.45
CA TYR A 69 -5.87 4.46 1.46
C TYR A 69 -6.09 3.41 0.37
N VAL A 70 -5.45 3.61 -0.78
CA VAL A 70 -5.49 2.69 -1.91
C VAL A 70 -4.07 2.35 -2.31
N ILE A 71 -3.76 1.07 -2.39
CA ILE A 71 -2.47 0.55 -2.87
C ILE A 71 -2.63 0.26 -4.36
N PHE A 72 -1.76 0.82 -5.20
CA PHE A 72 -1.68 0.54 -6.64
C PHE A 72 -0.51 -0.38 -6.93
N PHE A 73 -0.72 -1.40 -7.78
CA PHE A 73 0.29 -2.41 -8.12
C PHE A 73 0.01 -3.09 -9.48
#